data_AF-A0A932Y0J6-F1
#
_entry.id   AF-A0A932Y0J6-F1
#
_cell.length_a   1.000
_cell.length_b   1.000
_cell.length_c   1.000
_cell.angle_alpha   90.00
_cell.angle_beta   90.00
_cell.angle_gamma   90.00
#
_symmetry.space_group_name_H-M   'P 1'
#
loop_
_entity.id
_entity.type
_entity.pdbx_description
1 polymer ?
#
loop_
_entity_poly.entity_id
_entity_poly.type
_entity_poly.pdbx_seq_one_letter_code
_entity_poly.pdbx_strand_id
1 'polypeptide(L)' 'MKIADIRKLSTDELTKQSGKLNMEIAELRRRLYSGEVQNVRALRHKRKDLARLLTVLGEQLAKEIKS' A
#
# COMPACT_ATOMS: atom_id res chain seq x y z
N MET A 1 3.14 3.94 6.96
CA MET A 1 3.79 5.04 6.21
C MET A 1 3.15 6.38 6.56
N LYS A 2 3.95 7.46 6.60
CA LYS A 2 3.43 8.83 6.72
C LYS A 2 3.00 9.32 5.34
N ILE A 3 1.89 10.06 5.26
CA ILE A 3 1.35 10.59 4.00
C ILE A 3 2.33 11.56 3.33
N ALA A 4 3.07 12.34 4.12
CA ALA A 4 4.07 13.28 3.62
C ALA A 4 5.17 12.61 2.78
N ASP A 5 5.54 11.38 3.13
CA ASP A 5 6.56 10.62 2.39
C ASP A 5 5.97 10.00 1.12
N ILE A 6 4.71 9.55 1.17
CA ILE A 6 4.00 8.97 0.02
C ILE A 6 3.81 10.02 -1.08
N ARG A 7 3.49 11.27 -0.73
CA ARG A 7 3.27 12.35 -1.71
C ARG A 7 4.53 12.81 -2.43
N LYS A 8 5.72 12.45 -1.95
CA LYS A 8 7.00 12.76 -2.60
C LYS A 8 7.37 11.76 -3.70
N LEU A 9 6.71 10.60 -3.71
CA LEU A 9 6.97 9.54 -4.68
C LEU A 9 6.35 9.88 -6.03
N SER A 10 7.01 9.43 -7.10
CA SER A 10 6.45 9.49 -8.46
C SER A 10 5.31 8.48 -8.63
N THR A 11 4.48 8.66 -9.68
CA THR A 11 3.40 7.73 -10.06
C THR A 11 3.93 6.31 -10.29
N ASP A 12 5.11 6.18 -10.91
CA ASP A 12 5.82 4.91 -11.09
C ASP A 12 6.24 4.25 -9.77
N GLU A 13 6.80 5.05 -8.86
CA GLU A 13 7.23 4.57 -7.55
C GLU A 13 6.03 4.14 -6.69
N LEU A 14 4.93 4.89 -6.74
CA LEU A 14 3.68 4.53 -6.08
C LEU A 14 3.12 3.21 -6.64
N THR A 15 3.15 3.02 -7.95
CA THR A 15 2.69 1.78 -8.57
C THR A 15 3.55 0.59 -8.11
N LYS A 16 4.88 0.72 -8.14
CA LYS A 16 5.82 -0.30 -7.64
C LYS A 16 5.61 -0.62 -6.16
N GLN A 17 5.48 0.40 -5.32
CA GLN A 17 5.26 0.21 -3.88
C GLN A 17 3.90 -0.42 -3.57
N SER A 18 2.85 -0.08 -4.32
CA SER A 18 1.53 -0.68 -4.16
C SER A 18 1.56 -2.18 -4.48
N GLY A 19 2.26 -2.58 -5.53
CA GLY A 19 2.48 -3.98 -5.90
C GLY A 19 3.22 -4.75 -4.81
N LYS A 20 4.30 -4.16 -4.28
CA LYS A 20 5.05 -4.72 -3.15
C LYS A 20 4.19 -4.92 -1.91
N LEU A 21 3.42 -3.90 -1.51
CA LEU A 21 2.53 -3.98 -0.35
C LEU A 21 1.43 -5.04 -0.54
N ASN A 22 0.91 -5.20 -1.76
CA ASN A 22 -0.06 -6.25 -2.08
C ASN A 22 0.54 -7.66 -1.91
N MET A 23 1.75 -7.88 -2.40
CA MET A 23 2.46 -9.16 -2.23
C MET A 23 2.72 -9.45 -0.75
N GLU A 24 3.20 -8.46 0.02
CA GLU A 24 3.40 -8.60 1.47
C GLU A 24 2.09 -8.92 2.20
N ILE A 25 0.97 -8.31 1.81
CA ILE A 25 -0.35 -8.59 2.38
C ILE A 25 -0.80 -10.02 2.07
N ALA A 26 -0.61 -10.48 0.83
CA ALA A 26 -0.96 -11.84 0.42
C ALA A 26 -0.16 -12.89 1.22
N GLU A 27 1.14 -12.65 1.38
CA GLU A 27 2.01 -13.52 2.17
C GLU A 27 1.62 -13.51 3.65
N LEU A 28 1.34 -12.34 4.23
CA LEU A 28 0.87 -12.24 5.62
C LEU A 28 -0.47 -12.94 5.83
N ARG A 29 -1.40 -12.88 4.85
CA ARG A 29 -2.66 -13.63 4.90
C ARG A 29 -2.41 -15.13 4.88
N ARG A 30 -1.50 -15.61 4.01
CA ARG A 30 -1.14 -17.02 3.94
C ARG A 30 -0.55 -17.52 5.25
N ARG A 31 0.40 -16.77 5.84
CA ARG A 31 1.02 -17.09 7.13
C ARG A 31 0.06 -17.01 8.31
N LEU A 32 -0.92 -16.10 8.24
CA LEU A 32 -1.98 -16.02 9.25
C LEU A 32 -2.90 -17.24 9.16
N TYR A 33 -3.23 -17.68 7.94
CA TYR A 33 -4.06 -18.87 7.72
C TYR A 33 -3.36 -20.16 8.12
N SER A 34 -2.04 -20.29 7.89
CA SER A 34 -1.24 -21.45 8.35
C SER A 34 -1.03 -21.48 9.87
N GLY A 35 -1.37 -20.41 10.59
CA GLY A 35 -1.15 -20.31 12.04
C GLY A 35 0.28 -19.98 12.44
N GLU A 36 1.19 -19.81 11.47
CA GLU A 36 2.61 -19.47 11.70
C GLU A 36 2.80 -18.03 12.21
N VAL A 37 1.86 -17.13 11.94
CA VAL A 37 1.93 -15.72 12.33
C VAL A 37 0.64 -15.29 13.01
N GLN A 38 0.72 -14.88 14.28
CA GLN A 38 -0.43 -14.34 15.03
C GLN A 38 -0.56 -12.81 14.98
N ASN A 39 0.37 -12.11 14.31
CA ASN A 39 0.37 -10.65 14.29
C ASN A 39 -0.63 -10.07 13.27
N VAL A 40 -1.92 -10.20 13.59
CA VAL A 40 -3.05 -9.60 12.85
C VAL A 40 -2.95 -8.07 12.74
N ARG A 41 -2.27 -7.43 13.70
CA ARG A 41 -2.08 -5.98 13.73
C ARG A 41 -1.17 -5.52 12.59
N ALA A 42 -0.11 -6.27 12.27
CA ALA A 42 0.76 -5.97 11.13
C ALA A 42 -0.01 -5.98 9.80
N LEU A 43 -0.89 -6.96 9.59
CA LEU A 43 -1.76 -7.02 8.41
C LEU A 43 -2.66 -5.79 8.30
N ARG A 44 -3.26 -5.35 9.43
CA ARG A 44 -4.08 -4.13 9.47
C ARG A 44 -3.27 -2.88 9.10
N HIS A 45 -2.04 -2.74 9.59
CA HIS A 45 -1.18 -1.61 9.25
C HIS A 45 -0.80 -1.59 7.77
N LYS A 46 -0.41 -2.74 7.21
CA LYS A 46 -0.08 -2.87 5.78
C LYS A 46 -1.26 -2.53 4.87
N ARG A 47 -2.47 -2.98 5.21
CA ARG A 47 -3.70 -2.61 4.48
C ARG A 47 -3.96 -1.10 4.51
N LYS A 48 -3.75 -0.45 5.65
CA LYS A 48 -3.91 1.01 5.75
C LYS A 48 -2.84 1.75 4.94
N ASP A 49 -1.62 1.24 4.92
CA ASP A 49 -0.55 1.83 4.12
C ASP A 49 -0.83 1.69 2.62
N LEU A 50 -1.28 0.53 2.15
CA LEU A 50 -1.72 0.33 0.77
C LEU A 50 -2.86 1.30 0.39
N ALA A 51 -3.88 1.42 1.25
CA ALA A 51 -5.00 2.32 1.00
C ALA A 51 -4.54 3.78 0.81
N ARG A 52 -3.65 4.27 1.69
CA ARG A 52 -3.09 5.62 1.55
C ARG A 52 -2.32 5.80 0.24
N LEU A 53 -1.57 4.78 -0.16
CA LEU A 53 -0.76 4.81 -1.38
C LEU A 53 -1.65 4.91 -2.64
N LEU A 54 -2.70 4.10 -2.68
CA LEU A 54 -3.69 4.11 -3.76
C LEU A 54 -4.48 5.43 -3.81
N THR A 55 -4.79 6.02 -2.65
CA THR A 55 -5.42 7.35 -2.60
C THR A 55 -4.55 8.42 -3.25
N VAL A 56 -3.27 8.50 -2.89
CA VAL A 56 -2.35 9.49 -3.47
C VAL A 56 -2.13 9.25 -4.97
N LEU A 57 -2.03 7.99 -5.39
CA LEU A 57 -1.95 7.64 -6.82
C LEU A 57 -3.19 8.13 -7.59
N GLY A 58 -4.39 7.91 -7.04
CA GLY A 58 -5.63 8.43 -7.63
C GLY A 58 -5.69 9.96 -7.68
N GLU A 59 -5.22 10.64 -6.62
CA GLU A 59 -5.09 12.11 -6.60
C GLU A 59 -4.17 12.63 -7.72
N GLN A 60 -3.03 11.96 -7.95
CA GLN A 60 -2.08 12.33 -8.99
C GLN A 60 -2.66 12.10 -10.39
N LEU A 61 -3.25 10.94 -10.66
CA LEU A 61 -3.90 10.63 -11.94
C LEU A 61 -5.05 11.61 -12.24
N ALA A 62 -5.88 11.93 -11.23
CA ALA A 62 -6.95 12.91 -11.40
C ALA A 62 -6.43 14.32 -11.71
N LYS A 63 -5.23 14.68 -11.22
CA LYS A 63 -4.57 15.94 -11.54
C LYS A 63 -4.02 15.94 -12.97
N GLU A 64 -3.44 14.83 -13.42
CA GLU A 64 -2.96 14.68 -14.80
C GLU A 64 -4.09 14.78 -15.83
N ILE A 65 -5.26 14.19 -15.56
CA ILE A 65 -6.42 14.23 -16.47
C ILE A 65 -7.07 15.63 -16.56
N LYS A 66 -6.95 16.45 -15.51
CA LYS A 66 -7.50 17.83 -15.48
C LYS A 66 -6.56 18.89 -16.06
N SER A 67 -5.30 18.53 -16.31
CA SER A 67 -4.30 19.39 -16.93
C SER A 67 -4.41 19.37 -18.46
#